data_AF-A0A2G4H205-F1
#
_entry.id   AF-A0A2G4H205-F1
#
_cell.length_a   1.000
_cell.length_b   1.000
_cell.length_c   1.000
_cell.angle_alpha   90.00
_cell.angle_beta   90.00
_cell.angle_gamma   90.00
#
_symmetry.space_group_name_H-M   'P 1'
#
loop_
_entity.id
_entity.type
_entity.pdbx_description
1 polymer ?
#
loop_
_entity_poly.entity_id
_entity_poly.type
_entity_poly.pdbx_seq_one_letter_code
_entity_poly.pdbx_strand_id
1 'polypeptide(L)'
;MNPLFAIHKHYGSLLLVLILAVIIVALVKGPKPLFQRIVTVLVDINLVVGIIAFFQTARPISWFHPILALAAVALLHIGAKSEDKAKVVRCFSIALLLLIAAWAVNASWGPEWFKLNFVRLPSVAVIVK
;
A
#
# COMPACT_ATOMS: atom_id res chain seq x y z
N MET A 1 12.65 5.54 16.09
CA MET A 1 12.19 5.20 14.72
C MET A 1 12.02 6.51 13.96
N ASN A 2 12.36 6.56 12.66
CA ASN A 2 12.09 7.75 11.84
C ASN A 2 10.56 8.04 11.89
N PRO A 3 10.13 9.26 12.25
CA PRO A 3 8.71 9.61 12.38
C PRO A 3 7.90 9.31 11.11
N LEU A 4 8.50 9.44 9.91
CA LEU A 4 7.85 9.11 8.64
C LEU A 4 7.50 7.63 8.53
N PHE A 5 8.33 6.73 9.08
CA PHE A 5 8.06 5.29 9.07
C PHE A 5 6.91 4.92 10.02
N ALA A 6 6.80 5.61 11.16
CA ALA A 6 5.69 5.44 12.09
C ALA A 6 4.37 5.91 11.48
N ILE A 7 4.38 7.07 10.81
CA ILE A 7 3.24 7.62 10.08
C ILE A 7 2.81 6.66 8.96
N HIS A 8 3.73 6.24 8.09
CA HIS A 8 3.45 5.31 7.01
C HIS A 8 2.81 4.01 7.48
N LYS A 9 3.31 3.45 8.60
CA LYS A 9 2.76 2.23 9.19
C LYS A 9 1.33 2.44 9.72
N HIS A 10 1.11 3.49 10.52
CA HIS A 10 -0.20 3.76 11.10
C HIS A 10 -1.25 4.07 10.02
N TYR A 11 -0.86 4.89 9.05
CA TYR A 11 -1.71 5.28 7.95
C TYR A 11 -2.00 4.10 7.01
N GLY A 12 -1.03 3.20 6.79
CA GLY A 12 -1.24 1.96 6.04
C GLY A 12 -2.36 1.09 6.60
N SER A 13 -2.45 0.92 7.93
CA SER A 13 -3.53 0.14 8.55
C SER A 13 -4.90 0.79 8.35
N LEU A 14 -5.00 2.12 8.47
CA LEU A 14 -6.23 2.86 8.20
C LEU A 14 -6.69 2.68 6.74
N LEU A 15 -5.75 2.70 5.79
CA LEU A 15 -6.07 2.55 4.37
C LEU A 15 -6.65 1.18 4.02
N LEU A 16 -6.18 0.11 4.66
CA LEU A 16 -6.76 -1.24 4.46
C LEU A 16 -8.25 -1.23 4.83
N VAL A 17 -8.61 -0.58 5.94
CA VAL A 17 -10.00 -0.43 6.39
C VAL A 17 -10.80 0.43 5.40
N LEU A 18 -10.23 1.52 4.89
CA LEU A 18 -10.90 2.37 3.91
C LEU A 18 -11.16 1.67 2.57
N ILE A 19 -10.20 0.86 2.09
CA ILE A 19 -10.39 0.04 0.88
C ILE A 19 -11.48 -1.00 1.11
N LEU A 20 -11.47 -1.67 2.27
CA LEU A 20 -12.54 -2.59 2.65
C LEU A 20 -13.91 -1.88 2.70
N ALA A 21 -13.95 -0.66 3.23
CA ALA A 21 -15.16 0.16 3.24
C ALA A 21 -15.64 0.48 1.81
N VAL A 22 -14.75 0.78 0.86
CA VAL A 22 -15.13 0.97 -0.56
C VAL A 22 -15.78 -0.29 -1.13
N ILE A 23 -15.22 -1.47 -0.84
CA ILE A 23 -15.77 -2.76 -1.30
C ILE A 23 -17.18 -2.97 -0.71
N ILE A 24 -17.35 -2.80 0.60
CA ILE A 24 -18.64 -2.95 1.28
C ILE A 24 -19.68 -1.96 0.73
N VAL A 25 -19.30 -0.69 0.55
CA VAL A 25 -20.17 0.33 -0.02
C VAL A 25 -20.57 -0.05 -1.46
N ALA A 26 -19.63 -0.51 -2.28
CA ALA A 26 -19.91 -0.96 -3.64
C ALA A 26 -20.86 -2.18 -3.67
N LEU A 27 -20.74 -3.09 -2.70
CA LEU A 27 -21.61 -4.26 -2.58
C LEU A 27 -23.04 -3.90 -2.15
N VAL A 28 -23.19 -3.06 -1.13
CA VAL A 28 -24.47 -2.76 -0.47
C VAL A 28 -25.21 -1.58 -1.10
N LYS A 29 -24.49 -0.51 -1.46
CA LYS A 29 -25.06 0.77 -1.93
C LYS A 29 -24.71 1.10 -3.38
N GLY A 30 -23.96 0.21 -4.04
CA GLY A 30 -23.42 0.43 -5.37
C GLY A 30 -22.17 1.33 -5.38
N PRO A 31 -21.47 1.41 -6.53
CA PRO A 31 -20.28 2.23 -6.70
C PRO A 31 -20.49 3.71 -6.35
N LYS A 32 -19.52 4.28 -5.64
CA LYS A 32 -19.46 5.72 -5.31
C LYS A 32 -18.11 6.27 -5.79
N PRO A 33 -18.01 6.77 -7.03
CA PRO A 33 -16.74 7.18 -7.64
C PRO A 33 -15.97 8.23 -6.82
N LEU A 34 -16.67 9.16 -6.16
CA LEU A 34 -16.02 10.15 -5.30
C LEU A 34 -15.30 9.51 -4.11
N PHE A 35 -15.94 8.54 -3.44
CA PHE A 35 -15.32 7.82 -2.32
C PHE A 35 -14.14 6.95 -2.79
N GLN A 36 -14.31 6.24 -3.91
CA GLN A 36 -13.25 5.43 -4.52
C GLN A 36 -12.00 6.28 -4.87
N ARG A 37 -12.19 7.46 -5.46
CA ARG A 37 -11.11 8.41 -5.78
C ARG A 37 -10.40 8.89 -4.54
N ILE A 38 -11.14 9.33 -3.52
CA ILE A 38 -10.55 9.79 -2.26
C ILE A 38 -9.67 8.70 -1.67
N VAL A 39 -10.20 7.49 -1.50
CA VAL A 39 -9.41 6.38 -0.93
C VAL A 39 -8.18 6.07 -1.77
N THR A 40 -8.28 6.09 -3.09
CA THR A 40 -7.13 5.87 -4.00
C THR A 40 -6.04 6.93 -3.81
N VAL A 41 -6.42 8.21 -3.71
CA VAL A 41 -5.46 9.31 -3.47
C VAL A 41 -4.82 9.19 -2.09
N LEU A 42 -5.56 8.76 -1.06
CA LEU A 42 -4.96 8.53 0.26
C LEU A 42 -3.93 7.38 0.20
N VAL A 43 -4.18 6.34 -0.61
CA VAL A 43 -3.18 5.29 -0.86
C VAL A 43 -1.94 5.83 -1.59
N ASP A 44 -2.13 6.70 -2.60
CA ASP A 44 -1.01 7.35 -3.31
C ASP A 44 -0.13 8.16 -2.34
N ILE A 45 -0.75 8.93 -1.42
CA ILE A 45 -0.03 9.69 -0.39
C ILE A 45 0.80 8.74 0.48
N ASN A 46 0.22 7.62 0.92
CA ASN A 46 0.95 6.66 1.74
C ASN A 46 2.10 5.99 0.99
N LEU A 47 1.92 5.72 -0.30
CA LEU A 47 2.97 5.19 -1.16
C LEU A 47 4.13 6.20 -1.25
N VAL A 48 3.84 7.48 -1.50
CA VAL A 48 4.87 8.54 -1.57
C VAL A 48 5.63 8.65 -0.24
N VAL A 49 4.93 8.68 0.89
CA VAL A 49 5.56 8.68 2.22
C VAL A 49 6.43 7.44 2.41
N GLY A 50 5.95 6.27 1.97
CA GLY A 50 6.69 5.00 2.01
C GLY A 50 7.97 5.03 1.17
N ILE A 51 7.92 5.60 -0.04
CA ILE A 51 9.08 5.79 -0.92
C ILE A 51 10.11 6.71 -0.26
N ILE A 52 9.68 7.85 0.29
CA ILE A 52 10.58 8.77 1.00
C ILE A 52 11.24 8.07 2.19
N ALA A 53 10.45 7.35 2.99
CA ALA A 53 10.96 6.59 4.14
C ALA A 53 11.92 5.45 3.72
N PHE A 54 11.70 4.85 2.55
CA PHE A 54 12.56 3.82 1.96
C PHE A 54 13.96 4.35 1.61
N PHE A 55 14.09 5.61 1.15
CA PHE A 55 15.40 6.22 0.92
C PHE A 55 16.11 6.72 2.19
N GLN A 56 15.39 6.81 3.30
CA GLN A 56 15.92 7.29 4.59
C GLN A 56 16.21 6.16 5.59
N THR A 57 15.99 4.90 5.21
CA THR A 57 16.17 3.75 6.09
C THR A 57 17.40 2.94 5.72
N ALA A 58 18.19 2.53 6.72
CA ALA A 58 19.27 1.56 6.55
C ALA A 58 18.77 0.10 6.65
N ARG A 59 17.46 -0.11 6.88
CA ARG A 59 16.88 -1.45 6.99
C ARG A 59 16.74 -2.09 5.62
N PRO A 60 17.16 -3.35 5.44
CA PRO A 60 16.89 -4.08 4.22
C PRO A 60 15.38 -4.30 4.10
N ILE A 61 14.80 -3.86 2.98
CA ILE A 61 13.38 -4.02 2.67
C ILE A 61 13.28 -4.93 1.45
N SER A 62 12.37 -5.90 1.49
CA SER A 62 12.20 -6.79 0.35
C SER A 62 11.52 -6.09 -0.83
N TRP A 63 11.97 -6.41 -2.05
CA TRP A 63 11.38 -5.97 -3.32
C TRP A 63 9.88 -6.26 -3.43
N PHE A 64 9.38 -7.29 -2.74
CA PHE A 64 7.95 -7.59 -2.74
C PHE A 64 7.11 -6.44 -2.19
N HIS A 65 7.60 -5.71 -1.18
CA HIS A 65 6.82 -4.61 -0.58
C HIS A 65 6.48 -3.51 -1.60
N PRO A 66 7.46 -2.86 -2.28
CA PRO A 66 7.15 -1.82 -3.26
C PRO A 66 6.46 -2.37 -4.52
N ILE A 67 6.79 -3.59 -4.98
CA ILE A 67 6.14 -4.18 -6.16
C ILE A 67 4.65 -4.40 -5.92
N LEU A 68 4.30 -5.02 -4.79
CA LEU A 68 2.90 -5.30 -4.44
C LEU A 68 2.13 -4.00 -4.17
N ALA A 69 2.76 -3.02 -3.52
CA ALA A 69 2.16 -1.71 -3.27
C ALA A 69 1.86 -0.95 -4.58
N LEU A 70 2.79 -0.95 -5.54
CA LEU A 70 2.59 -0.32 -6.85
C LEU A 70 1.50 -1.04 -7.67
N ALA A 71 1.49 -2.38 -7.66
CA ALA A 71 0.46 -3.17 -8.32
C ALA A 71 -0.94 -2.89 -7.74
N ALA A 72 -1.04 -2.76 -6.41
CA ALA A 72 -2.29 -2.39 -5.76
C ALA A 72 -2.77 -0.99 -6.18
N VAL A 73 -1.87 0.00 -6.20
CA VAL A 73 -2.18 1.38 -6.63
C VAL A 73 -2.70 1.40 -8.06
N ALA A 74 -2.05 0.68 -8.99
CA ALA A 74 -2.52 0.57 -10.37
C ALA A 74 -3.97 0.04 -10.45
N LEU A 75 -4.29 -1.02 -9.70
CA LEU A 75 -5.64 -1.58 -9.64
C LEU A 75 -6.67 -0.63 -9.03
N LEU A 76 -6.30 0.11 -7.98
CA LEU A 76 -7.16 1.12 -7.38
C LEU A 76 -7.50 2.21 -8.41
N HIS A 77 -6.52 2.72 -9.16
CA HIS A 77 -6.75 3.72 -10.20
C HIS A 77 -7.63 3.20 -11.35
N ILE A 78 -7.48 1.92 -11.74
CA ILE A 78 -8.36 1.28 -12.73
C ILE A 78 -9.82 1.23 -12.25
N GLY A 79 -10.03 0.98 -10.95
CA GLY A 79 -11.35 0.91 -10.33
C GLY A 79 -11.95 2.27 -9.93
N ALA A 80 -11.13 3.29 -9.67
CA ALA A 80 -11.50 4.49 -8.91
C ALA A 80 -12.57 5.38 -9.54
N LYS A 81 -12.82 5.23 -10.84
CA LYS A 81 -13.80 6.04 -11.58
C LYS A 81 -14.94 5.21 -12.17
N SER A 82 -15.04 3.94 -11.79
CA SER A 82 -15.98 3.02 -12.39
C SER A 82 -17.33 3.04 -11.67
N GLU A 83 -18.39 3.08 -12.46
CA GLU A 83 -19.77 2.87 -12.00
C GLU A 83 -20.20 1.40 -12.09
N ASP A 84 -19.34 0.53 -12.66
CA ASP A 84 -19.58 -0.91 -12.69
C ASP A 84 -19.18 -1.55 -11.35
N LYS A 85 -20.20 -2.09 -10.67
CA LYS A 85 -20.04 -2.79 -9.38
C LYS A 85 -19.03 -3.93 -9.46
N ALA A 86 -19.08 -4.75 -10.51
CA ALA A 86 -18.20 -5.91 -10.63
C ALA A 86 -16.74 -5.47 -10.78
N LYS A 87 -16.49 -4.45 -11.62
CA LYS A 87 -15.16 -3.87 -11.79
C LYS A 87 -14.62 -3.28 -10.49
N VAL A 88 -15.40 -2.46 -9.79
CA VAL A 88 -14.96 -1.84 -8.52
C VAL A 88 -14.64 -2.91 -7.48
N VAL A 89 -15.53 -3.87 -7.27
CA VAL A 89 -15.33 -4.92 -6.26
C VAL A 89 -14.09 -5.76 -6.60
N ARG A 90 -13.92 -6.18 -7.86
CA ARG A 90 -12.73 -6.95 -8.28
C ARG A 90 -11.43 -6.17 -8.09
N CYS A 91 -11.35 -4.94 -8.64
CA CYS A 91 -10.15 -4.11 -8.55
C CYS A 91 -9.76 -3.81 -7.10
N PHE A 92 -10.72 -3.37 -6.27
CA PHE A 92 -10.44 -3.02 -4.88
C PHE A 92 -10.14 -4.25 -4.02
N SER A 93 -10.76 -5.40 -4.30
CA SER A 93 -10.49 -6.64 -3.56
C SER A 93 -9.09 -7.18 -3.86
N ILE A 94 -8.69 -7.20 -5.13
CA ILE A 94 -7.33 -7.63 -5.51
C ILE A 94 -6.31 -6.65 -4.96
N ALA A 95 -6.56 -5.34 -5.04
CA ALA A 95 -5.70 -4.33 -4.42
C ALA A 95 -5.57 -4.51 -2.90
N LEU A 96 -6.67 -4.81 -2.20
CA LEU A 96 -6.64 -5.08 -0.76
C LEU A 96 -5.74 -6.28 -0.43
N LEU A 97 -5.87 -7.37 -1.18
CA LEU A 97 -5.03 -8.56 -0.99
C LEU A 97 -3.55 -8.26 -1.25
N LEU A 98 -3.24 -7.49 -2.29
CA LEU A 98 -1.87 -7.07 -2.61
C LEU A 98 -1.28 -6.20 -1.49
N LEU A 99 -2.06 -5.27 -0.91
CA LEU A 99 -1.59 -4.44 0.20
C LEU A 99 -1.40 -5.24 1.49
N ILE A 100 -2.26 -6.23 1.76
CA ILE A 100 -2.05 -7.17 2.87
C ILE A 100 -0.77 -7.99 2.65
N ALA A 101 -0.53 -8.46 1.43
CA ALA A 101 0.71 -9.16 1.08
C ALA A 101 1.94 -8.25 1.23
N ALA A 102 1.84 -6.99 0.78
CA ALA A 102 2.89 -5.98 0.98
C ALA A 102 3.16 -5.76 2.48
N TRP A 103 2.11 -5.72 3.31
CA TRP A 103 2.25 -5.60 4.76
C TRP A 103 2.91 -6.85 5.37
N ALA A 104 2.54 -8.04 4.91
CA ALA A 104 3.08 -9.32 5.36
C ALA A 104 4.61 -9.37 5.24
N VAL A 105 5.18 -8.77 4.20
CA VAL A 105 6.64 -8.69 3.99
C VAL A 105 7.39 -8.15 5.22
N ASN A 106 6.79 -7.24 5.98
CA ASN A 106 7.41 -6.63 7.17
C ASN A 106 6.77 -7.09 8.50
N ALA A 107 5.79 -7.99 8.44
CA ALA A 107 5.09 -8.49 9.62
C ALA A 107 5.78 -9.72 10.22
N SER A 108 5.64 -9.92 11.53
CA SER A 108 6.17 -11.12 12.22
C SER A 108 5.56 -12.41 11.67
N TRP A 109 4.26 -12.39 11.33
CA TRP A 109 3.51 -13.52 10.81
C TRP A 109 3.70 -13.76 9.30
N GLY A 110 4.35 -12.84 8.57
CA GLY A 110 4.50 -12.98 7.13
C GLY A 110 5.41 -14.14 6.75
N PRO A 111 5.18 -14.80 5.59
CA PRO A 111 5.99 -15.92 5.14
C PRO A 111 7.47 -15.56 5.01
N GLU A 112 8.36 -16.49 5.35
CA GLU A 112 9.80 -16.20 5.38
C GLU A 112 10.36 -15.90 3.99
N TRP A 113 9.90 -16.60 2.96
CA TRP A 113 10.31 -16.39 1.57
C TRP A 113 9.94 -15.00 1.00
N PHE A 114 8.93 -14.33 1.55
CA PHE A 114 8.62 -12.91 1.25
C PHE A 114 9.69 -11.95 1.77
N LYS A 115 10.49 -12.38 2.74
CA LYS A 115 11.50 -11.53 3.40
C LYS A 115 12.86 -11.66 2.73
N LEU A 116 13.16 -12.79 2.10
CA LEU A 116 14.51 -13.13 1.61
C LEU A 116 14.98 -12.36 0.36
N ASN A 117 14.13 -11.55 -0.28
CA ASN A 117 14.42 -10.89 -1.56
C ASN A 117 14.64 -9.38 -1.38
N PHE A 118 15.82 -8.98 -0.90
CA PHE A 118 16.08 -7.60 -0.45
C PHE A 118 16.60 -6.64 -1.53
N VAL A 119 16.25 -5.37 -1.37
CA VAL A 119 16.95 -4.25 -2.02
C VAL A 119 18.14 -3.85 -1.16
N ARG A 120 19.35 -3.83 -1.74
CA ARG A 120 20.47 -3.08 -1.16
C ARG A 120 20.52 -1.72 -1.85
N LEU A 121 19.96 -0.70 -1.22
CA LEU A 121 20.29 0.67 -1.61
C LEU A 121 21.73 0.97 -1.17
N PRO A 122 22.51 1.75 -1.94
CA PRO A 122 23.74 2.29 -1.42
C PRO A 122 23.39 3.05 -0.14
N SER A 123 24.03 2.69 0.96
CA SER A 123 23.94 3.47 2.20
C SER A 123 24.24 4.92 1.83
N VAL A 124 23.28 5.83 2.03
CA VAL A 124 23.60 7.26 2.04
C VAL A 124 24.77 7.37 2.99
N ALA A 125 25.94 7.73 2.45
CA ALA A 125 27.16 7.85 3.23
C ALA A 125 26.77 8.65 4.47
N VAL A 126 26.93 8.05 5.65
CA VAL A 126 26.84 8.78 6.89
C VAL A 126 27.90 9.86 6.75
N ILE A 127 27.48 11.09 6.46
CA ILE A 127 28.38 12.24 6.55
C ILE A 127 28.59 12.39 8.05
N VAL A 128 29.63 11.72 8.53
CA VAL A 128 30.19 11.91 9.86
C VAL A 128 30.61 13.37 9.91
N LYS A 129 29.95 14.16 10.76
CA LYS A 129 30.45 15.47 11.19
C LYS A 129 31.56 15.27 12.19
#